data_AF-A0A7S3M4X2-F1
#
_entry.id   AF-A0A7S3M4X2-F1
#
_cell.length_a   1.000
_cell.length_b   1.000
_cell.length_c   1.000
_cell.angle_alpha   90.00
_cell.angle_beta   90.00
_cell.angle_gamma   90.00
#
_symmetry.space_group_name_H-M   'P 1'
#
loop_
_entity.id
_entity.type
_entity.pdbx_description
1 polymer ?
#
loop_
_entity_poly.entity_id
_entity_poly.type
_entity_poly.pdbx_seq_one_letter_code
_entity_poly.pdbx_strand_id
1 'polypeptide(L)'
;KSNTFFSSIRDVRYQMLQRRRAAFDGVSCLLVKLDDRQELYDNFRTKFNQVPSDLRFDPECVAELHLQTLELCDALLKISETRKQTAEAYTKKIGADNVMSMLQHRTRCEAVAMAQ
;
A
#
# COMPACT_ATOMS: atom_id res chain seq x y z
N LYS A 1 -20.18 -26.82 29.03
CA LYS A 1 -20.40 -26.96 27.57
C LYS A 1 -20.73 -25.61 26.92
N SER A 2 -21.84 -24.96 27.25
CA SER A 2 -22.25 -23.68 26.62
C SER A 2 -21.28 -22.50 26.82
N ASN A 3 -20.77 -22.26 28.04
CA ASN A 3 -19.80 -21.18 28.30
C ASN A 3 -18.50 -21.34 27.50
N THR A 4 -18.00 -22.57 27.39
CA THR A 4 -16.79 -22.89 26.61
C THR A 4 -17.00 -22.59 25.13
N PHE A 5 -18.11 -23.04 24.55
CA PHE A 5 -18.49 -22.74 23.17
C PHE A 5 -18.56 -21.23 22.89
N PHE A 6 -19.28 -20.47 23.72
CA PHE A 6 -19.40 -19.02 23.54
C PHE A 6 -18.07 -18.28 23.75
N SER A 7 -17.13 -18.83 24.53
CA SER A 7 -15.77 -18.31 24.60
C SER A 7 -15.01 -18.56 23.29
N SER A 8 -14.99 -19.80 22.82
CA SER A 8 -14.31 -20.18 21.56
C SER A 8 -14.80 -19.36 20.36
N ILE A 9 -16.12 -19.17 20.22
CA ILE A 9 -16.69 -18.39 19.12
C ILE A 9 -16.29 -16.91 19.21
N ARG A 10 -16.23 -16.32 20.42
CA ARG A 10 -15.74 -14.95 20.60
C ARG A 10 -14.28 -14.82 20.19
N ASP A 11 -13.45 -15.79 20.53
CA ASP A 11 -12.02 -15.79 20.16
C ASP A 11 -11.84 -15.89 18.64
N VAL A 12 -12.55 -16.81 17.97
CA VAL A 12 -12.51 -16.94 16.51
C VAL A 12 -12.98 -15.66 15.83
N ARG A 13 -14.08 -15.06 16.32
CA ARG A 13 -14.55 -13.76 15.81
C ARG A 13 -13.50 -12.67 15.99
N TYR A 14 -12.86 -12.61 17.14
CA TYR A 14 -11.81 -11.62 17.41
C TYR A 14 -10.63 -11.79 16.45
N GLN A 15 -10.19 -13.02 16.22
CA GLN A 15 -9.12 -13.33 15.25
C GLN A 15 -9.49 -12.90 13.82
N MET A 16 -10.74 -13.14 13.39
CA MET A 16 -11.22 -12.69 12.07
C MET A 16 -11.22 -11.16 11.95
N LEU A 17 -11.66 -10.45 12.99
CA LEU A 17 -11.66 -8.99 13.02
C LEU A 17 -10.24 -8.43 12.97
N GLN A 18 -9.32 -8.99 13.76
CA GLN A 18 -7.92 -8.59 13.78
C GLN A 18 -7.24 -8.86 12.43
N ARG A 19 -7.54 -9.99 11.78
CA ARG A 19 -7.04 -10.30 10.44
C ARG A 19 -7.45 -9.24 9.42
N ARG A 20 -8.74 -8.88 9.41
CA ARG A 20 -9.27 -7.83 8.54
C ARG A 20 -8.60 -6.49 8.81
N ARG A 21 -8.42 -6.14 10.09
CA ARG A 21 -7.77 -4.89 10.48
C ARG A 21 -6.31 -4.84 10.02
N ALA A 22 -5.55 -5.91 10.26
CA ALA A 22 -4.16 -6.01 9.83
C ALA A 22 -4.01 -5.91 8.30
N ALA A 23 -4.93 -6.49 7.53
CA ALA A 23 -4.94 -6.35 6.08
C ALA A 23 -5.14 -4.88 5.65
N PHE A 24 -6.09 -4.19 6.27
CA PHE A 24 -6.37 -2.79 5.98
C PHE A 24 -5.21 -1.87 6.38
N ASP A 25 -4.67 -2.04 7.58
CA ASP A 25 -3.54 -1.25 8.06
C ASP A 25 -2.29 -1.51 7.22
N GLY A 26 -2.07 -2.76 6.79
CA GLY A 26 -0.98 -3.13 5.90
C GLY A 26 -1.04 -2.41 4.55
N VAL A 27 -2.20 -2.44 3.89
CA VAL A 27 -2.40 -1.69 2.62
C VAL A 27 -2.27 -0.19 2.85
N SER A 28 -2.88 0.34 3.93
CA SER A 28 -2.82 1.76 4.26
C SER A 28 -1.38 2.22 4.46
N CYS A 29 -0.59 1.46 5.23
CA CYS A 29 0.83 1.74 5.45
C CYS A 29 1.59 1.80 4.11
N LEU A 30 1.40 0.83 3.21
CA LEU A 30 2.04 0.84 1.89
C LEU A 30 1.64 2.07 1.07
N LEU A 31 0.39 2.53 1.16
CA LEU A 31 -0.10 3.67 0.38
C LEU A 31 0.33 5.03 0.93
N VAL A 32 0.47 5.17 2.26
CA VAL A 32 0.74 6.47 2.91
C VAL A 32 2.19 6.64 3.38
N LYS A 33 3.01 5.59 3.34
CA LYS A 33 4.40 5.67 3.77
C LYS A 33 5.14 6.81 3.05
N LEU A 34 5.95 7.55 3.80
CA LEU A 34 6.85 8.55 3.26
C LEU A 34 7.84 7.90 2.27
N ASP A 35 8.12 8.60 1.19
CA ASP A 35 9.07 8.19 0.17
C ASP A 35 9.86 9.38 -0.36
N ASP A 36 10.72 9.10 -1.33
CA ASP A 36 11.76 10.01 -1.80
C ASP A 36 11.24 11.06 -2.79
N ARG A 37 9.91 11.22 -2.93
CA ARG A 37 9.31 12.19 -3.87
C ARG A 37 9.73 13.63 -3.55
N GLN A 38 9.82 13.97 -2.27
CA GLN A 38 10.24 15.31 -1.84
C GLN A 38 11.71 15.57 -2.22
N GLU A 39 12.59 14.61 -1.94
CA GLU A 39 14.00 14.69 -2.30
C GLU A 39 14.19 14.80 -3.82
N LEU A 40 13.43 14.00 -4.58
CA LEU A 40 13.45 14.01 -6.03
C LEU A 40 13.01 15.38 -6.59
N TYR A 41 11.96 15.97 -6.02
CA TYR A 41 11.51 17.32 -6.36
C TYR A 41 12.54 18.38 -5.99
N ASP A 42 13.16 18.30 -4.82
CA ASP A 42 14.17 19.26 -4.38
C ASP A 42 15.42 19.24 -5.27
N ASN A 43 15.85 18.04 -5.69
CA ASN A 43 16.94 17.87 -6.65
C ASN A 43 16.59 18.48 -8.01
N PHE A 44 15.38 18.20 -8.53
CA PHE A 44 14.89 18.82 -9.76
C PHE A 44 14.86 20.34 -9.65
N ARG A 45 14.25 20.87 -8.59
CA ARG A 45 14.09 22.32 -8.36
C ARG A 45 15.45 23.02 -8.33
N THR A 46 16.42 22.41 -7.65
CA THR A 46 17.77 22.96 -7.56
C THR A 46 18.41 23.05 -8.94
N LYS A 47 18.38 21.96 -9.74
CA LYS A 47 18.92 21.94 -11.11
C LYS A 47 18.19 22.91 -12.04
N PHE A 48 16.85 22.89 -12.03
CA PHE A 48 16.01 23.72 -12.88
C PHE A 48 16.19 25.22 -12.63
N ASN A 49 16.41 25.61 -11.37
CA ASN A 49 16.59 27.01 -10.99
C ASN A 49 18.03 27.51 -11.15
N GLN A 50 19.01 26.62 -11.32
CA GLN A 50 20.39 27.01 -11.64
C GLN A 50 20.54 27.56 -13.06
N VAL A 51 19.56 27.34 -13.94
CA VAL A 51 19.58 27.84 -15.31
C VAL A 51 19.47 29.38 -15.34
N PRO A 52 20.47 30.07 -15.91
CA PRO A 52 20.49 31.53 -16.04
C PRO A 52 19.24 32.09 -16.71
N SER A 53 18.78 33.26 -16.27
CA SER A 53 17.48 33.83 -16.71
C SER A 53 17.48 34.26 -18.17
N ASP A 54 18.63 34.68 -18.68
CA ASP A 54 18.90 35.05 -20.07
C ASP A 54 18.79 33.85 -21.03
N LEU A 55 19.17 32.65 -20.58
CA LEU A 55 19.07 31.44 -21.39
C LEU A 55 17.65 30.86 -21.44
N ARG A 56 16.74 31.25 -20.55
CA ARG A 56 15.39 30.67 -20.47
C ARG A 56 14.48 30.98 -21.66
N PHE A 57 14.90 31.88 -22.55
CA PHE A 57 14.18 32.21 -23.78
C PHE A 57 14.83 31.56 -25.01
N ASP A 58 16.01 30.96 -24.86
CA ASP A 58 16.65 30.21 -25.93
C ASP A 58 15.84 28.93 -26.24
N PRO A 59 15.48 28.66 -27.50
CA PRO A 59 14.66 27.52 -27.86
C PRO A 59 15.23 26.16 -27.43
N GLU A 60 16.55 25.98 -27.48
CA GLU A 60 17.19 24.72 -27.07
C GLU A 60 17.13 24.57 -25.55
N CYS A 61 17.41 25.65 -24.81
CA CYS A 61 17.27 25.66 -23.36
C CYS A 61 15.83 25.38 -22.92
N VAL A 62 14.84 25.99 -23.59
CA VAL A 62 13.42 25.73 -23.32
C VAL A 62 13.09 24.26 -23.55
N ALA A 63 13.55 23.65 -24.64
CA ALA A 63 13.32 22.24 -24.92
C ALA A 63 13.93 21.33 -23.83
N GLU A 64 15.14 21.63 -23.38
CA GLU A 64 15.80 20.91 -22.29
C GLU A 64 15.04 21.04 -20.95
N LEU A 65 14.55 22.23 -20.60
CA LEU A 65 13.73 22.44 -19.40
C LEU A 65 12.40 21.66 -19.45
N HIS A 66 11.79 21.55 -20.63
CA HIS A 66 10.61 20.71 -20.83
C HIS A 66 10.95 19.24 -20.64
N LEU A 67 12.05 18.76 -21.21
CA LEU A 67 12.49 17.37 -21.06
C LEU A 67 12.72 17.03 -19.58
N GLN A 68 13.44 17.87 -18.84
CA GLN A 68 13.66 17.67 -17.41
C GLN A 68 12.35 17.60 -16.60
N THR A 69 11.35 18.38 -17.00
CA THR A 69 10.03 18.35 -16.38
C THR A 69 9.29 17.05 -16.68
N LEU A 70 9.39 16.53 -17.91
CA LEU A 70 8.83 15.24 -18.28
C LEU A 70 9.49 14.09 -17.53
N GLU A 71 10.83 14.11 -17.41
CA GLU A 71 11.59 13.12 -16.66
C GLU A 71 11.19 13.10 -15.16
N LEU A 72 10.97 14.27 -14.57
CA LEU A 72 10.42 14.39 -13.20
C LEU A 72 9.05 13.71 -13.11
N CYS A 73 8.13 14.02 -14.03
CA CYS A 73 6.79 13.43 -14.06
C CYS A 73 6.86 11.91 -14.15
N ASP A 74 7.67 11.37 -15.06
CA ASP A 74 7.84 9.92 -15.23
C ASP A 74 8.42 9.26 -13.97
N ALA A 75 9.40 9.89 -13.32
CA ALA A 75 9.96 9.39 -12.07
C ALA A 75 8.92 9.34 -10.95
N LEU A 76 8.10 10.39 -10.78
CA LEU A 76 7.03 10.45 -9.79
C LEU A 76 5.91 9.43 -10.08
N LEU A 77 5.58 9.22 -11.35
CA LEU A 77 4.63 8.19 -11.78
C LEU A 77 5.14 6.79 -11.48
N LYS A 78 6.41 6.51 -11.77
CA LYS A 78 7.05 5.21 -11.48
C LYS A 78 7.02 4.88 -9.99
N ILE A 79 7.25 5.85 -9.12
CA ILE A 79 7.13 5.66 -7.67
C ILE A 79 5.69 5.27 -7.29
N SER A 80 4.72 5.98 -7.87
CA SER A 80 3.29 5.73 -7.61
C SER A 80 2.84 4.35 -8.10
N GLU A 81 3.27 3.94 -9.28
CA GLU A 81 2.94 2.63 -9.85
C GLU A 81 3.62 1.50 -9.07
N THR A 82 4.89 1.67 -8.67
CA THR A 82 5.60 0.69 -7.82
C THR A 82 4.88 0.47 -6.49
N ARG A 83 4.39 1.56 -5.88
CA ARG A 83 3.61 1.51 -4.63
C ARG A 83 2.30 0.76 -4.81
N LYS A 84 1.58 1.04 -5.89
CA LYS A 84 0.35 0.34 -6.26
C LYS A 84 0.61 -1.16 -6.44
N GLN A 85 1.61 -1.53 -7.23
CA GLN A 85 1.99 -2.93 -7.47
C GLN A 85 2.32 -3.67 -6.16
N THR A 86 3.03 -3.00 -5.24
CA THR A 86 3.35 -3.56 -3.91
C THR A 86 2.09 -3.78 -3.08
N ALA A 87 1.16 -2.83 -3.07
CA ALA A 87 -0.11 -2.94 -2.35
C ALA A 87 -1.02 -4.03 -2.94
N GLU A 88 -1.06 -4.16 -4.26
CA GLU A 88 -1.79 -5.22 -4.98
C GLU A 88 -1.19 -6.61 -4.67
N ALA A 89 0.14 -6.74 -4.71
CA ALA A 89 0.84 -7.97 -4.36
C ALA A 89 0.58 -8.38 -2.91
N TYR A 90 0.61 -7.41 -1.98
CA TYR A 90 0.24 -7.64 -0.58
C TYR A 90 -1.21 -8.14 -0.47
N THR A 91 -2.16 -7.46 -1.11
CA THR A 91 -3.58 -7.83 -1.08
C THR A 91 -3.79 -9.24 -1.62
N LYS A 92 -3.15 -9.59 -2.74
CA LYS A 92 -3.19 -10.94 -3.33
C LYS A 92 -2.62 -11.99 -2.38
N LYS A 93 -1.49 -11.71 -1.74
CA LYS A 93 -0.86 -12.60 -0.75
C LYS A 93 -1.78 -12.85 0.44
N ILE A 94 -2.39 -11.80 0.99
CA ILE A 94 -3.33 -11.89 2.12
C ILE A 94 -4.59 -12.65 1.71
N GLY A 95 -5.13 -12.41 0.52
CA GLY A 95 -6.31 -13.12 0.03
C GLY A 95 -6.08 -14.61 -0.23
N ALA A 96 -4.85 -15.01 -0.56
CA ALA A 96 -4.50 -16.40 -0.89
C ALA A 96 -4.04 -17.24 0.31
N ASP A 97 -3.92 -16.68 1.52
CA ASP A 97 -3.31 -17.36 2.67
C ASP A 97 -4.23 -18.38 3.38
N ASN A 98 -5.49 -18.47 2.97
CA ASN A 98 -6.54 -19.35 3.52
C ASN A 98 -6.81 -19.19 5.03
N VAL A 99 -6.29 -18.16 5.70
CA VAL A 99 -6.49 -17.96 7.14
C VAL A 99 -7.97 -17.72 7.46
N MET A 100 -8.66 -16.92 6.64
CA MET A 100 -10.10 -16.69 6.82
C MET A 100 -10.92 -17.97 6.64
N SER A 101 -10.58 -18.79 5.65
CA SER A 101 -11.24 -20.08 5.41
C SER A 101 -11.04 -21.04 6.60
N MET A 102 -9.84 -21.06 7.17
CA MET A 102 -9.53 -21.85 8.37
C MET A 102 -10.34 -21.38 9.59
N LEU A 103 -10.45 -20.07 9.82
CA LEU A 103 -11.25 -19.51 10.93
C LEU A 103 -12.76 -19.78 10.75
N GLN A 104 -13.26 -19.73 9.51
CA GLN A 104 -14.64 -20.12 9.18
C GLN A 104 -14.87 -21.62 9.45
N HIS A 105 -13.92 -22.48 9.06
CA HIS A 105 -13.99 -23.90 9.36
C HIS A 105 -14.00 -24.16 10.88
N ARG A 106 -13.14 -23.48 11.65
CA ARG A 106 -13.11 -23.57 13.11
C ARG A 106 -14.46 -23.22 13.74
N THR A 107 -15.11 -22.16 13.26
CA THR A 107 -16.48 -21.80 13.69
C THR A 107 -17.45 -22.97 13.53
N ARG A 108 -17.38 -23.70 12.41
CA ARG A 108 -18.24 -24.88 12.15
C ARG A 108 -17.92 -26.03 13.10
N CYS A 109 -16.65 -26.30 13.36
CA CYS A 109 -16.23 -27.35 14.29
C CYS A 109 -16.72 -27.09 15.72
N GLU A 110 -16.59 -25.85 16.21
CA GLU A 110 -17.10 -25.47 17.54
C GLU A 110 -18.63 -25.63 17.62
N ALA A 111 -19.36 -25.30 16.55
CA ALA A 111 -20.82 -25.47 16.50
C ALA A 111 -21.24 -26.95 16.56
N VAL A 112 -20.53 -27.84 15.86
CA VAL A 112 -20.75 -29.29 15.92
C VAL A 112 -20.44 -29.83 17.32
N ALA A 113 -19.35 -29.38 17.95
CA ALA A 113 -18.97 -29.80 19.29
C ALA A 113 -19.99 -29.40 20.37
N MET A 114 -20.77 -28.33 20.15
CA MET A 114 -21.87 -27.94 21.05
C MET A 114 -23.09 -28.85 20.91
N ALA A 115 -23.33 -29.40 19.71
CA ALA A 115 -24.48 -30.26 19.42
C ALA A 115 -24.32 -31.71 19.91
N GLN A 116 -23.12 -32.08 20.40
CA GLN A 116 -22.76 -33.38 20.99
C GLN A 116 -22.74 -33.34 22.53
#